data_AF-A0A529N0Y2-F1
#
_entry.id   AF-A0A529N0Y2-F1
#
_cell.length_a   1.000
_cell.length_b   1.000
_cell.length_c   1.000
_cell.angle_alpha   90.00
_cell.angle_beta   90.00
_cell.angle_gamma   90.00
#
_symmetry.space_group_name_H-M   'P 1'
#
loop_
_entity.id
_entity.type
_entity.pdbx_description
1 polymer ?
#
loop_
_entity_poly.entity_id
_entity_poly.type
_entity_poly.pdbx_seq_one_letter_code
_entity_poly.pdbx_strand_id
1 'polypeptide(L)' 'MSVRGNILVADDDAAIRTVLNQALSRVGHEVRVTSNASTLWRWVAAGEGVFVRHHHIGDDE' A
#
# COMPACT_ATOMS: atom_id res chain seq x y z
N MET A 1 22.01 9.16 1.96
CA MET A 1 21.32 7.87 1.72
C MET A 1 19.90 8.19 1.31
N SER A 2 19.55 8.04 0.02
CA SER A 2 18.17 8.25 -0.41
C SER A 2 17.36 7.05 0.08
N VAL A 3 16.53 7.25 1.10
CA VAL A 3 15.59 6.22 1.56
C VAL A 3 14.63 5.98 0.41
N ARG A 4 14.84 4.91 -0.35
CA ARG A 4 13.79 4.33 -1.18
C ARG A 4 12.74 3.81 -0.20
N GLY A 5 11.78 4.67 0.14
CA GLY A 5 10.73 4.33 1.08
C GLY A 5 9.83 3.28 0.44
N ASN A 6 9.62 2.18 1.14
CA ASN A 6 8.63 1.18 0.78
C ASN A 6 7.25 1.74 1.14
N ILE A 7 6.38 1.85 0.13
CA ILE A 7 5.03 2.37 0.29
C ILE A 7 4.07 1.19 0.29
N LEU A 8 3.32 1.07 1.37
CA LEU A 8 2.32 0.05 1.57
C LEU A 8 0.95 0.68 1.30
N VAL A 9 0.23 0.15 0.32
CA VAL A 9 -1.08 0.65 -0.08
C VAL A 9 -2.10 -0.43 0.18
N ALA A 10 -3.19 -0.07 0.86
CA ALA A 10 -4.36 -0.93 0.91
C ALA A 10 -5.62 -0.20 0.47
N ASP A 11 -6.34 -0.86 -0.43
CA ASP A 11 -7.49 -0.29 -1.15
C ASP A 11 -8.33 -1.45 -1.71
N ASP A 12 -9.65 -1.38 -1.59
CA ASP A 12 -10.61 -2.37 -2.11
C ASP A 12 -10.76 -2.26 -3.64
N ASP A 13 -10.59 -1.07 -4.20
CA ASP A 13 -10.71 -0.79 -5.64
C ASP A 13 -9.42 -1.13 -6.41
N ALA A 14 -9.55 -2.05 -7.39
CA ALA A 14 -8.44 -2.47 -8.24
C ALA A 14 -7.90 -1.35 -9.16
N ALA A 15 -8.75 -0.42 -9.59
CA ALA A 15 -8.35 0.72 -10.39
C ALA A 15 -7.47 1.67 -9.57
N ILE A 16 -7.84 1.95 -8.31
CA ILE A 16 -7.04 2.80 -7.43
C ILE A 16 -5.68 2.17 -7.13
N ARG A 17 -5.64 0.87 -6.82
CA ARG A 17 -4.37 0.13 -6.65
C ARG A 17 -3.46 0.26 -7.86
N THR A 18 -4.03 0.20 -9.07
CA THR A 18 -3.27 0.31 -10.33
C THR A 18 -2.70 1.71 -10.52
N VAL A 19 -3.52 2.76 -10.32
CA VAL A 19 -3.08 4.15 -10.45
C VAL A 19 -1.98 4.49 -9.43
N LEU A 20 -2.15 4.07 -8.17
CA LEU A 20 -1.16 4.30 -7.12
C LEU A 20 0.15 3.56 -7.40
N ASN A 21 0.08 2.29 -7.81
CA ASN A 21 1.26 1.53 -8.18
C ASN A 21 2.04 2.20 -9.32
N GLN A 22 1.34 2.65 -10.37
CA GLN A 22 1.98 3.35 -11.48
C GLN A 22 2.57 4.71 -11.07
N ALA A 23 1.81 5.53 -10.33
CA ALA A 23 2.24 6.86 -9.93
C ALA A 23 3.46 6.81 -9.00
N LEU A 24 3.44 5.94 -7.99
CA LEU A 24 4.51 5.84 -7.01
C LEU A 24 5.75 5.11 -7.57
N SER A 25 5.56 4.08 -8.42
CA SER A 25 6.68 3.44 -9.12
C SER A 25 7.38 4.41 -10.06
N ARG A 26 6.64 5.32 -10.72
CA ARG A 26 7.24 6.39 -11.56
C ARG A 26 8.15 7.33 -10.77
N VAL A 27 7.85 7.55 -9.49
CA VAL A 27 8.68 8.37 -8.58
C VAL A 27 9.85 7.57 -8.00
N GLY A 28 9.93 6.26 -8.28
CA GLY A 28 11.03 5.38 -7.88
C GLY A 28 10.86 4.75 -6.49
N HIS A 29 9.64 4.73 -5.97
CA HIS A 29 9.30 4.03 -4.73
C HIS A 29 9.01 2.55 -5.00
N GLU A 30 9.31 1.70 -4.02
CA GLU A 30 8.88 0.30 -4.02
C GLU A 30 7.48 0.22 -3.40
N VAL A 31 6.50 -0.22 -4.19
CA VAL A 31 5.09 -0.19 -3.80
C VAL A 31 4.56 -1.60 -3.60
N ARG A 32 3.95 -1.85 -2.44
CA ARG A 32 3.21 -3.08 -2.15
C ARG A 32 1.74 -2.75 -1.98
N VAL A 33 0.90 -3.33 -2.82
CA VAL A 33 -0.56 -3.14 -2.80
C VAL A 33 -1.26 -4.37 -2.24
N THR A 34 -2.33 -4.19 -1.46
CA THR A 34 -3.21 -5.27 -0.99
C THR A 34 -4.66 -4.77 -0.94
N SER A 35 -5.62 -5.67 -1.03
CA SER A 35 -7.04 -5.35 -0.81
C SER A 35 -7.51 -5.63 0.63
N ASN A 36 -6.62 -6.14 1.48
CA ASN A 36 -6.98 -6.62 2.81
C ASN A 36 -6.22 -5.81 3.89
N ALA A 37 -6.95 -5.19 4.82
CA ALA A 37 -6.36 -4.32 5.83
C ALA A 37 -5.58 -5.12 6.89
N SER A 38 -5.99 -6.34 7.20
CA SER A 38 -5.23 -7.25 8.07
C SER A 38 -3.83 -7.56 7.51
N THR A 39 -3.69 -7.72 6.19
CA THR A 39 -2.39 -7.90 5.53
C THR A 39 -1.56 -6.62 5.58
N LEU A 40 -2.18 -5.46 5.37
CA LEU A 40 -1.50 -4.18 5.52
C LEU A 40 -0.97 -3.98 6.94
N TRP A 41 -1.80 -4.22 7.95
CA TRP A 41 -1.41 -4.09 9.35
C TRP A 41 -0.24 -4.99 9.71
N ARG A 42 -0.18 -6.21 9.16
CA ARG A 42 0.97 -7.10 9.34
C ARG A 42 2.27 -6.50 8.81
N TRP A 43 2.24 -5.87 7.64
CA TRP A 43 3.42 -5.21 7.06
C TRP A 43 3.83 -3.96 7.84
N VAL A 44 2.86 -3.15 8.27
CA VAL A 44 3.11 -1.96 9.09
C VAL A 44 3.71 -2.34 10.44
N ALA A 45 3.16 -3.35 11.11
CA ALA A 45 3.69 -3.85 12.39
C ALA A 45 5.09 -4.45 12.25
N ALA A 46 5.43 -5.01 11.09
CA ALA A 46 6.77 -5.49 10.77
C ALA A 46 7.77 -4.35 10.42
N GLY A 47 7.30 -3.09 10.35
CA GLY A 47 8.14 -1.94 10.00
C GLY A 47 8.49 -1.87 8.51
N GLU A 48 7.69 -2.51 7.64
CA GLU A 48 8.01 -2.64 6.21
C GLU A 48 7.75 -1.37 5.38
N GLY A 49 7.23 -0.28 5.95
CA GLY A 49 7.05 0.94 5.19
C GLY A 49 6.04 1.94 5.76
N VAL A 50 5.72 2.93 4.92
CA VAL A 50 4.69 3.95 5.20
C VAL A 50 3.37 3.49 4.59
N PHE A 51 2.27 3.62 5.34
CA PHE A 51 0.97 3.15 4.89
C PHE A 51 0.11 4.26 4.28
N VAL A 52 -0.63 3.93 3.22
CA VAL A 52 -1.67 4.75 2.62
C VAL A 52 -2.94 3.90 2.51
N ARG A 53 -4.04 4.41 3.04
CA ARG A 53 -5.36 3.76 2.99
C ARG A 53 -6.34 4.68 2.28
N HIS A 54 -7.02 4.18 1.26
CA HIS A 54 -8.22 4.82 0.71
C HIS A 54 -9.43 4.03 1.21
N HIS A 55 -10.51 4.77 1.53
CA HIS A 55 -11.85 4.41 2.02
C HIS A 55 -12.17 2.94 2.35
N HIS A 56 -12.81 2.72 3.52
CA HIS A 56 -13.36 1.45 4.06
C HIS A 56 -12.91 0.16 3.36
N ILE A 57 -11.72 -0.33 3.72
CA ILE A 57 -11.35 -1.71 3.42
C ILE A 57 -12.26 -2.58 4.27
N GLY A 58 -13.20 -3.28 3.65
CA GLY A 58 -13.89 -4.38 4.30
C GLY A 58 -12.84 -5.41 4.68
N ASP A 59 -12.53 -5.52 5.98
CA ASP A 59 -11.96 -6.75 6.49
C ASP A 59 -13.11 -7.77 6.40
N ASP A 60 -13.27 -8.40 5.23
CA ASP A 60 -14.31 -9.38 4.96
C ASP A 60 -14.31 -10.44 6.07
N GLU A 61 -15.45 -10.56 6.77
CA GLU A 61 -15.88 -11.76 7.46
C GLU A 61 -16.73 -12.61 6.50
#